data_AF-A0A6P0V0T5-F1
#
_entry.id   AF-A0A6P0V0T5-F1
#
_cell.length_a   1.000
_cell.length_b   1.000
_cell.length_c   1.000
_cell.angle_alpha   90.00
_cell.angle_beta   90.00
_cell.angle_gamma   90.00
#
_symmetry.space_group_name_H-M   'P 1'
#
loop_
_entity.id
_entity.type
_entity.pdbx_description
1 polymer ?
#
loop_
_entity_poly.entity_id
_entity_poly.type
_entity_poly.pdbx_seq_one_letter_code
_entity_poly.pdbx_strand_id
1 'polypeptide(L)'
;MAENKSKKLPQFNSSQELVEFFDTHDLGEYASELPEVHFDVDIKRNHYLVSVDENLMNKLLTVASEQQVSVEMLVDSWLKEKLLSAT
;
A
#
# COMPACT_ATOMS: atom_id res chain seq x y z
N MET A 1 -23.39 -12.91 -13.67
CA MET A 1 -21.99 -12.57 -13.97
C MET A 1 -21.79 -12.91 -15.43
N ALA A 2 -21.57 -11.92 -16.30
CA ALA A 2 -21.49 -12.15 -17.74
C ALA A 2 -20.11 -12.74 -18.08
N GLU A 3 -20.10 -13.90 -18.75
CA GLU A 3 -18.89 -14.53 -19.25
C GLU A 3 -18.27 -13.62 -20.33
N ASN A 4 -17.15 -12.98 -20.01
CA ASN A 4 -16.41 -12.20 -20.98
C ASN A 4 -15.67 -13.17 -21.90
N LYS A 5 -15.88 -13.04 -23.22
CA LYS A 5 -15.22 -13.87 -24.23
C LYS A 5 -13.73 -13.59 -24.18
N SER A 6 -12.97 -14.49 -23.55
CA SER A 6 -11.52 -14.34 -23.43
C SER A 6 -10.88 -14.43 -24.83
N LYS A 7 -10.09 -13.41 -25.17
CA LYS A 7 -9.39 -13.30 -26.46
C LYS A 7 -8.07 -14.07 -26.40
N LYS A 8 -7.57 -14.49 -27.56
CA LYS A 8 -6.27 -15.15 -27.70
C LYS A 8 -5.13 -14.13 -27.70
N LEU A 9 -4.05 -14.43 -26.97
CA LEU A 9 -2.85 -13.59 -26.99
C LEU A 9 -2.18 -13.67 -28.38
N PRO A 10 -1.82 -12.52 -28.99
CA PRO A 10 -1.07 -12.52 -30.25
C PRO A 10 0.39 -12.95 -30.02
N GLN A 11 1.06 -13.40 -31.08
CA GLN A 11 2.50 -13.63 -31.05
C GLN A 11 3.24 -12.33 -31.34
N PHE A 12 4.21 -12.00 -30.51
CA PHE A 12 5.01 -10.79 -30.63
C PHE A 12 6.35 -11.09 -31.26
N ASN A 13 6.73 -10.29 -32.26
CA ASN A 13 7.97 -10.44 -33.01
C ASN A 13 9.10 -9.57 -32.44
N SER A 14 8.78 -8.63 -31.54
CA SER A 14 9.75 -7.77 -30.87
C SER A 14 9.33 -7.37 -29.46
N SER A 15 10.30 -6.98 -28.62
CA SER A 15 10.03 -6.46 -27.29
C SER A 15 9.32 -5.10 -27.29
N GLN A 16 9.47 -4.30 -28.35
CA GLN A 16 8.73 -3.04 -28.50
C GLN A 16 7.24 -3.28 -28.75
N GLU A 17 6.91 -4.25 -29.59
CA GLU A 17 5.53 -4.67 -29.88
C GLU A 17 4.83 -5.20 -28.62
N LEU A 18 5.56 -5.92 -27.76
CA LEU A 18 5.08 -6.33 -26.44
C LEU A 18 4.73 -5.14 -25.55
N VAL A 19 5.64 -4.17 -25.42
CA VAL A 19 5.40 -2.99 -24.57
C VAL A 19 4.22 -2.19 -25.09
N GLU A 20 4.15 -1.94 -26.40
CA GLU A 20 3.04 -1.21 -27.01
C GLU A 20 1.70 -1.92 -26.79
N PHE A 21 1.69 -3.25 -26.85
CA PHE A 21 0.49 -4.03 -26.54
C PHE A 21 0.07 -3.91 -25.08
N PHE A 22 1.01 -4.01 -24.14
CA PHE A 22 0.73 -3.85 -22.70
C PHE A 22 0.23 -2.45 -22.34
N ASP A 23 0.68 -1.42 -23.05
CA ASP A 23 0.24 -0.03 -22.84
C ASP A 23 -1.16 0.25 -23.43
N THR A 24 -1.55 -0.47 -24.48
CA THR A 24 -2.75 -0.19 -25.26
C THR A 24 -3.91 -1.16 -24.98
N HIS A 25 -3.64 -2.34 -24.43
CA HIS A 25 -4.63 -3.40 -24.22
C HIS A 25 -4.76 -3.79 -22.74
N ASP A 26 -5.99 -4.09 -22.32
CA ASP A 26 -6.25 -4.66 -21.00
C ASP A 26 -5.98 -6.17 -21.00
N LEU A 27 -4.99 -6.59 -20.20
CA LEU A 27 -4.63 -8.00 -20.02
C LEU A 27 -5.77 -8.83 -19.40
N GLY A 28 -6.72 -8.20 -18.71
CA GLY A 28 -7.91 -8.86 -18.19
C GLY A 28 -8.77 -9.51 -19.28
N GLU A 29 -8.73 -9.00 -20.53
CA GLU A 29 -9.43 -9.61 -21.67
C GLU A 29 -8.80 -10.94 -22.15
N TYR A 30 -7.59 -11.24 -21.68
CA TYR A 30 -6.79 -12.40 -22.07
C TYR A 30 -6.58 -13.38 -20.91
N ALA A 31 -7.33 -13.23 -19.82
CA ALA A 31 -7.13 -13.96 -18.57
C ALA A 31 -7.13 -15.50 -18.72
N SER A 32 -7.88 -16.07 -19.68
CA SER A 32 -7.87 -17.54 -19.92
C SER A 32 -6.58 -18.08 -20.55
N GLU A 33 -5.78 -17.23 -21.19
CA GLU A 33 -4.50 -17.63 -21.81
C GLU A 33 -3.31 -17.32 -20.89
N LEU A 34 -3.51 -16.54 -19.83
CA LEU A 34 -2.49 -16.25 -18.84
C LEU A 34 -2.41 -17.40 -17.82
N PRO A 35 -1.21 -17.87 -17.48
CA PRO A 35 -1.06 -18.89 -16.45
C PRO A 35 -1.49 -18.33 -15.10
N GLU A 36 -2.23 -19.14 -14.33
CA GLU A 36 -2.54 -18.81 -12.95
C GLU A 36 -1.24 -18.78 -12.13
N VAL A 37 -0.97 -17.66 -11.49
CA VAL A 37 0.21 -17.48 -10.64
C VAL A 37 -0.24 -17.03 -9.26
N HIS A 38 0.21 -17.76 -8.23
CA HIS A 38 0.07 -17.33 -6.86
C HIS A 38 1.28 -16.50 -6.46
N PHE A 39 1.02 -15.29 -5.99
CA PHE A 39 2.03 -14.43 -5.39
C PHE A 39 1.45 -13.80 -4.13
N ASP A 40 2.26 -13.76 -3.08
CA ASP A 40 1.93 -13.07 -1.85
C ASP A 40 2.41 -11.62 -1.95
N VAL A 41 1.48 -10.67 -1.89
CA VAL A 41 1.82 -9.25 -1.81
C VAL A 41 1.81 -8.84 -0.35
N ASP A 42 3.00 -8.71 0.24
CA ASP A 42 3.17 -8.14 1.58
C ASP A 42 3.47 -6.63 1.47
N ILE A 43 2.41 -5.83 1.41
CA ILE A 43 2.53 -4.35 1.42
C ILE A 43 2.81 -3.91 2.86
N LYS A 44 4.08 -3.96 3.28
CA LYS A 44 4.50 -3.44 4.58
C LYS A 44 4.48 -1.92 4.58
N ARG A 45 3.87 -1.32 5.60
CA ARG A 45 4.02 0.10 5.87
C ARG A 45 5.44 0.37 6.39
N ASN A 46 6.03 1.49 5.99
CA ASN A 46 7.31 1.91 6.55
C ASN A 46 7.10 2.32 8.01
N HIS A 47 7.89 1.73 8.92
CA HIS A 47 7.90 2.09 10.32
C HIS A 47 9.16 2.89 10.64
N TYR A 48 8.99 4.08 11.21
CA TYR A 48 10.09 4.91 11.69
C TYR A 48 10.15 4.84 13.21
N LEU A 49 11.31 4.49 13.75
CA LEU A 49 11.54 4.41 15.19
C LEU A 49 12.26 5.66 15.67
N VAL A 50 11.76 6.27 16.73
CA VAL A 50 12.34 7.46 17.36
C VAL A 50 12.52 7.18 18.85
N SER A 51 13.69 7.52 19.38
CA SER A 51 13.93 7.44 20.83
C SER A 51 13.17 8.54 21.55
N VAL A 52 12.40 8.17 22.56
CA VAL A 52 11.63 9.08 23.42
C VAL A 52 12.16 8.94 24.84
N ASP A 53 12.30 10.06 25.55
CA ASP A 53 12.66 10.08 26.97
C ASP A 53 11.67 9.25 27.80
N GLU A 54 12.18 8.54 28.82
CA GLU A 54 11.38 7.64 29.66
C GLU A 54 10.24 8.36 30.39
N ASN A 55 10.51 9.53 30.97
CA ASN A 55 9.49 10.30 31.68
C ASN A 55 8.43 10.82 30.72
N LEU A 56 8.84 11.23 29.52
CA LEU A 56 7.91 11.65 28.48
C LEU A 56 7.03 10.49 27.99
N MET A 57 7.62 9.32 27.76
CA MET A 57 6.89 8.12 27.34
C MET A 57 5.86 7.68 28.39
N ASN A 58 6.24 7.72 29.68
CA ASN A 58 5.31 7.43 30.78
C ASN A 58 4.09 8.38 30.77
N LYS A 59 4.31 9.67 30.55
CA LYS A 59 3.20 10.63 30.42
C LYS A 59 2.33 10.35 29.19
N LEU A 60 2.94 10.03 28.05
CA LEU A 60 2.20 9.68 26.83
C LEU A 60 1.31 8.45 27.05
N LEU A 61 1.83 7.42 27.74
CA LEU A 61 1.07 6.22 28.10
C LEU A 61 -0.11 6.51 29.03
N THR A 62 0.08 7.37 30.03
CA THR A 62 -1.02 7.80 30.92
C THR A 62 -2.12 8.50 30.12
N VAL A 63 -1.76 9.50 29.31
CA VAL A 63 -2.73 10.27 28.51
C VAL A 63 -3.45 9.38 27.49
N ALA A 64 -2.72 8.49 26.81
CA ALA A 64 -3.31 7.56 25.86
C ALA A 64 -4.30 6.59 26.54
N SER A 65 -3.97 6.13 27.75
CA SER A 65 -4.87 5.28 28.55
C SER A 65 -6.14 6.01 28.98
N GLU A 66 -6.02 7.27 29.43
CA GLU A 66 -7.16 8.11 29.81
C GLU A 66 -8.08 8.40 28.61
N GLN A 67 -7.51 8.55 27.42
CA GLN A 67 -8.24 8.80 26.18
C GLN A 67 -8.69 7.52 25.45
N GLN A 68 -8.39 6.33 25.99
CA GLN A 68 -8.69 5.03 25.38
C GLN A 68 -8.18 4.88 23.94
N VAL A 69 -7.01 5.46 23.64
CA VAL A 69 -6.33 5.37 22.35
C VAL A 69 -4.95 4.72 22.51
N SER A 70 -4.37 4.23 21.41
CA SER A 70 -2.99 3.77 21.44
C SER A 70 -2.03 4.95 21.53
N VAL A 71 -0.88 4.75 22.19
CA VAL A 71 0.19 5.76 22.21
C VAL A 71 0.65 6.13 20.80
N GLU A 72 0.72 5.16 19.89
CA GLU A 72 1.09 5.41 18.50
C GLU A 72 0.13 6.39 17.82
N MET A 73 -1.18 6.18 17.99
CA MET A 73 -2.20 7.06 17.40
C MET A 73 -2.18 8.46 18.01
N LEU A 74 -1.99 8.55 19.33
CA LEU A 74 -1.88 9.82 20.03
C LEU A 74 -0.65 10.61 19.57
N VAL A 75 0.50 9.96 19.47
CA VAL A 75 1.75 10.57 19.01
C VAL A 75 1.64 11.01 17.56
N ASP A 76 1.09 10.18 16.67
CA ASP A 76 0.88 10.54 15.26
C ASP A 76 -0.02 11.77 15.10
N SER A 77 -1.13 11.84 15.85
CA SER A 77 -2.02 12.99 15.84
C SER A 77 -1.33 14.27 16.31
N TRP A 78 -0.63 14.22 17.45
CA TRP A 78 0.05 15.39 17.99
C TRP A 78 1.19 15.86 17.08
N LEU A 79 1.96 14.94 16.48
CA LEU A 79 3.00 15.29 15.53
C LEU A 79 2.41 16.01 14.31
N LYS A 80 1.28 15.54 13.77
CA LYS A 80 0.58 16.20 12.67
C LYS A 80 0.13 17.61 13.04
N GLU A 81 -0.48 17.79 14.21
CA GLU A 81 -0.91 19.11 14.70
C GLU A 81 0.27 20.08 14.89
N LYS A 82 1.41 19.59 15.40
CA LYS A 82 2.63 20.40 15.58
C LYS A 82 3.28 20.74 14.25
N LEU A 83 3.28 19.85 13.27
CA LEU A 83 3.82 20.14 11.94
C LEU A 83 2.96 21.15 11.17
N LEU A 84 1.63 21.06 11.30
CA LEU A 84 0.70 22.04 10.72
C LEU A 84 0.83 23.44 11.32
N SER A 85 1.21 23.55 12.59
CA SER A 85 1.42 24.84 13.26
C SER A 85 2.85 25.39 13.13
N ALA A 86 3.80 24.55 12.72
CA ALA A 86 5.19 24.93 12.46
C ALA A 86 5.44 25.36 11.00
N THR A 87 4.47 25.14 10.10
CA THR A 87 4.49 25.53 8.69
C THR A 87 3.59 26.74 8.48
#